data_AF-A0A667GUQ7-F1
#
_entry.id   AF-A0A667GUQ7-F1
#
_cell.length_a   1.000
_cell.length_b   1.000
_cell.length_c   1.000
_cell.angle_alpha   90.00
_cell.angle_beta   90.00
_cell.angle_gamma   90.00
#
_symmetry.space_group_name_H-M   'P 1'
#
loop_
_entity.id
_entity.type
_entity.pdbx_description
1 polymer ?
#
loop_
_entity_poly.entity_id
_entity_poly.type
_entity_poly.pdbx_seq_one_letter_code
_entity_poly.pdbx_strand_id
1 'polypeptide(L)'
;MRKHLSGCWLAIVCVLLFSQLSAVKARGIKHRIKWNRKTLPSISQVTEAHAAEIRPGAFIRQGRKLDIDLGAEGNRYYEANYWQFPDGIHYNGCSEANVTKEKFVTSCINATQVANQEELSREKQDDKLYQRVLWRLIRELCSVKHCDFWLERGAGLRVTLDQPVMLCPLVFIWFIVT
;
A
#
# COMPACT_ATOMS: atom_id res chain seq x y z
N MET A 1 5.85 -51.83 -27.34
CA MET A 1 6.96 -51.06 -26.73
C MET A 1 6.96 -49.57 -27.15
N ARG A 2 5.80 -48.88 -27.19
CA ARG A 2 5.70 -47.48 -27.71
C ARG A 2 5.38 -46.41 -26.65
N LYS A 3 5.03 -46.80 -25.41
CA LYS A 3 4.55 -45.88 -24.37
C LYS A 3 5.67 -45.21 -23.55
N HIS A 4 6.82 -45.87 -23.35
CA HIS A 4 7.95 -45.31 -22.58
C HIS A 4 8.71 -44.17 -23.29
N LEU A 5 8.67 -44.12 -24.62
CA LEU A 5 9.35 -43.07 -25.41
C LEU A 5 8.61 -41.73 -25.32
N SER A 6 7.28 -41.75 -25.11
CA SER A 6 6.43 -40.55 -25.07
C SER A 6 6.65 -39.72 -23.81
N GLY A 7 6.73 -40.37 -22.64
CA GLY A 7 6.95 -39.68 -21.36
C GLY A 7 8.34 -39.07 -21.23
N CYS A 8 9.36 -39.72 -21.79
CA CYS A 8 10.74 -39.21 -21.78
C CYS A 8 10.89 -37.97 -22.68
N TRP A 9 10.23 -37.96 -23.84
CA TRP A 9 10.20 -36.79 -24.73
C TRP A 9 9.48 -35.59 -24.11
N LEU A 10 8.36 -35.81 -23.41
CA LEU A 10 7.63 -34.75 -22.70
C LEU A 10 8.47 -34.12 -21.59
N ALA A 11 9.22 -34.91 -20.83
CA ALA A 11 10.13 -34.40 -19.80
C ALA A 11 11.24 -33.51 -20.39
N ILE A 12 11.79 -33.90 -21.55
CA ILE A 12 12.85 -33.13 -22.25
C ILE A 12 12.29 -31.80 -22.78
N VAL A 13 11.08 -31.80 -23.36
CA VAL A 13 10.42 -30.58 -23.85
C VAL A 13 10.13 -29.59 -22.72
N CYS A 14 9.66 -30.08 -21.56
CA CYS A 14 9.45 -29.24 -20.39
C CYS A 14 10.74 -28.58 -19.89
N VAL A 15 11.83 -29.34 -19.74
CA VAL A 15 13.13 -28.78 -19.29
C VAL A 15 13.68 -27.74 -20.28
N LEU A 16 13.52 -27.97 -21.60
CA LEU A 16 13.95 -27.02 -22.63
C LEU A 16 13.12 -25.72 -22.63
N LEU A 17 11.82 -25.79 -22.39
CA LEU A 17 10.95 -24.60 -22.30
C LEU A 17 11.30 -23.73 -21.08
N PHE A 18 11.57 -24.33 -19.91
CA PHE A 18 11.92 -23.58 -18.70
C PHE A 18 13.30 -22.94 -18.76
N SER A 19 14.28 -23.56 -19.45
CA SER A 19 15.65 -23.05 -19.54
C SER A 19 15.82 -21.88 -20.53
N GLN A 20 14.94 -21.75 -21.53
CA GLN A 20 14.92 -20.61 -22.45
C GLN A 20 14.39 -19.31 -21.80
N LEU A 21 13.54 -19.42 -20.77
CA LEU A 21 12.96 -18.26 -20.09
C LEU A 21 13.89 -17.62 -19.05
N SER A 22 14.93 -18.32 -18.59
CA SER A 22 15.89 -17.79 -17.59
C SER A 22 17.03 -16.96 -18.18
N ALA A 23 17.21 -16.94 -19.50
CA ALA A 23 18.37 -16.29 -20.15
C ALA A 23 18.17 -14.79 -20.46
N VAL A 24 17.00 -14.20 -20.18
CA VAL A 24 16.74 -12.78 -20.43
C VAL A 24 16.79 -11.99 -19.12
N LYS A 25 17.97 -11.91 -18.49
CA LYS A 25 18.22 -10.90 -17.47
C LYS A 25 19.58 -10.22 -17.68
N ALA A 26 19.47 -9.03 -18.28
CA ALA A 26 20.35 -7.88 -18.17
C ALA A 26 21.76 -7.98 -18.78
N ARG A 27 21.87 -7.72 -20.09
CA ARG A 27 23.04 -7.01 -20.64
C ARG A 27 23.09 -5.62 -19.99
N GLY A 28 24.02 -5.41 -19.08
CA GLY A 28 24.23 -4.12 -18.40
C GLY A 28 24.65 -3.03 -19.38
N ILE A 29 23.79 -2.04 -19.59
CA ILE A 29 24.10 -0.82 -20.35
C ILE A 29 24.89 0.11 -19.43
N LYS A 30 26.19 0.26 -19.69
CA LYS A 30 27.07 1.20 -18.99
C LYS A 30 26.85 2.62 -19.54
N HIS A 31 25.82 3.32 -19.07
CA HIS A 31 25.61 4.71 -19.44
C HIS A 31 26.45 5.63 -18.54
N ARG A 32 27.46 6.29 -19.12
CA ARG A 32 28.30 7.28 -18.44
C ARG A 32 27.49 8.57 -18.26
N ILE A 33 26.85 8.73 -17.11
CA ILE A 33 26.11 9.95 -16.76
C ILE A 33 27.13 11.03 -16.36
N LYS A 34 27.36 11.98 -17.27
CA LYS A 34 28.16 13.18 -17.01
C LYS A 34 27.31 14.14 -16.17
N TRP A 35 27.51 14.13 -14.85
CA TRP A 35 26.88 15.06 -13.91
C TRP A 35 27.37 16.49 -14.16
N ASN A 36 26.57 17.28 -14.87
CA ASN A 36 26.76 18.72 -14.95
C ASN A 36 26.38 19.33 -13.61
N ARG A 37 27.36 19.94 -12.92
CA ARG A 37 27.15 20.72 -11.70
C ARG A 37 26.16 21.86 -12.00
N LYS A 38 24.94 21.72 -11.50
CA LYS A 38 24.09 22.87 -11.14
C LYS A 38 23.99 22.88 -9.62
N THR A 39 24.19 24.07 -9.06
CA THR A 39 24.23 24.36 -7.64
C THR A 39 23.00 23.79 -6.94
N LEU A 40 23.27 22.94 -5.95
CA LEU A 40 22.28 22.24 -5.14
C LEU A 40 21.53 23.28 -4.29
N PRO A 41 20.18 23.34 -4.32
CA PRO A 41 19.45 24.07 -3.31
C PRO A 41 19.74 23.40 -1.96
N SER A 42 19.84 24.19 -0.90
CA SER A 42 20.24 23.74 0.44
C SER A 42 19.57 22.41 0.85
N ILE A 43 20.39 21.35 0.99
CA ILE A 43 19.95 20.01 1.44
C ILE A 43 19.21 20.10 2.80
N SER A 44 19.52 21.08 3.64
CA SER A 44 18.96 21.18 4.99
C SER A 44 17.44 21.35 5.01
N GLN A 45 16.89 22.22 4.16
CA GLN A 45 15.44 22.48 4.11
C GLN A 45 14.66 21.34 3.47
N VAL A 46 15.25 20.68 2.47
CA VAL A 46 14.65 19.48 1.86
C VAL A 46 14.60 18.34 2.88
N THR A 47 15.63 18.19 3.72
CA THR A 47 15.67 17.13 4.73
C THR A 47 14.64 17.36 5.84
N GLU A 48 14.41 18.61 6.26
CA GLU A 48 13.44 18.95 7.29
C GLU A 48 11.98 18.80 6.80
N ALA A 49 11.68 19.26 5.60
CA ALA A 49 10.37 19.05 4.98
C ALA A 49 10.05 17.56 4.79
N HIS A 50 11.04 16.79 4.32
CA HIS A 50 10.90 15.35 4.12
C HIS A 50 10.85 14.57 5.46
N ALA A 51 11.52 15.06 6.51
CA ALA A 51 11.45 14.49 7.85
C ALA A 51 10.10 14.80 8.53
N ALA A 52 9.53 15.98 8.30
CA ALA A 52 8.19 16.33 8.76
C ALA A 52 7.13 15.43 8.13
N GLU A 53 7.27 15.07 6.85
CA GLU A 53 6.38 14.13 6.14
C GLU A 53 6.45 12.69 6.66
N ILE A 54 7.58 12.26 7.25
CA ILE A 54 7.78 10.90 7.76
C ILE A 54 7.35 10.78 9.25
N ARG A 55 6.99 11.89 9.91
CA ARG A 55 6.56 11.84 11.31
C ARG A 55 5.25 11.04 11.45
N PRO A 56 5.12 10.16 12.46
CA PRO A 56 3.84 9.52 12.76
C PRO A 56 2.75 10.56 13.02
N GLY A 57 1.65 10.47 12.29
CA GLY A 57 0.54 11.41 12.29
C GLY A 57 0.63 12.51 11.22
N ALA A 58 1.73 12.65 10.47
CA ALA A 58 1.87 13.71 9.48
C ALA A 58 0.86 13.56 8.33
N PHE A 59 0.35 14.69 7.83
CA PHE A 59 -0.52 14.73 6.66
C PHE A 59 0.23 14.43 5.37
N ILE A 60 -0.36 13.58 4.53
CA ILE A 60 0.09 13.30 3.18
C ILE A 60 -0.80 14.10 2.24
N ARG A 61 -0.25 15.11 1.56
CA ARG A 61 -0.97 16.01 0.65
C ARG A 61 -0.45 15.86 -0.76
N GLN A 62 -1.21 15.15 -1.57
CA GLN A 62 -1.02 14.93 -2.99
C GLN A 62 -2.08 15.65 -3.85
N GLY A 63 -3.11 16.19 -3.20
CA GLY A 63 -4.17 16.98 -3.83
C GLY A 63 -5.17 16.14 -4.61
N ARG A 64 -5.41 14.89 -4.20
CA ARG A 64 -6.37 14.01 -4.85
C ARG A 64 -7.75 14.24 -4.22
N LYS A 65 -8.81 14.09 -5.01
CA LYS A 65 -10.17 14.05 -4.44
C LYS A 65 -10.44 12.65 -3.93
N LEU A 66 -10.73 12.51 -2.64
CA LEU A 66 -11.13 11.24 -2.03
C LEU A 66 -12.64 11.03 -2.17
N ASP A 67 -13.04 9.76 -2.33
CA ASP A 67 -14.45 9.33 -2.34
C ASP A 67 -14.86 8.91 -0.93
N ILE A 68 -15.26 9.88 -0.11
CA ILE A 68 -15.62 9.69 1.31
C ILE A 68 -16.89 10.49 1.59
N ASP A 69 -17.85 9.88 2.30
CA ASP A 69 -19.06 10.58 2.73
C ASP A 69 -18.84 11.39 4.01
N LEU A 70 -18.73 12.71 3.84
CA LEU A 70 -18.60 13.71 4.89
C LEU A 70 -19.96 14.32 5.28
N GLY A 71 -21.06 13.85 4.66
CA GLY A 71 -22.41 14.39 4.77
C GLY A 71 -22.68 15.50 3.74
N ALA A 72 -23.95 15.84 3.50
CA ALA A 72 -24.36 16.71 2.39
C ALA A 72 -23.72 18.11 2.36
N GLU A 73 -23.50 18.74 3.52
CA GLU A 73 -22.81 20.03 3.64
C GLU A 73 -21.29 19.87 3.49
N GLY A 74 -20.71 18.88 4.18
CA GLY A 74 -19.28 18.59 4.14
C GLY A 74 -18.79 18.16 2.76
N ASN A 75 -19.58 17.36 2.05
CA ASN A 75 -19.28 16.92 0.68
C ASN A 75 -19.19 18.13 -0.25
N ARG A 76 -20.20 19.02 -0.25
CA ARG A 76 -20.18 20.23 -1.09
C ARG A 76 -18.98 21.14 -0.79
N TYR A 77 -18.65 21.32 0.48
CA TYR A 77 -17.48 22.11 0.88
C TYR A 77 -16.17 21.44 0.43
N TYR A 78 -16.05 20.13 0.63
CA TYR A 78 -14.89 19.33 0.25
C TYR A 78 -14.70 19.31 -1.26
N GLU A 79 -15.76 19.21 -2.06
CA GLU A 79 -15.66 19.24 -3.53
C GLU A 79 -15.00 20.51 -4.07
N ALA A 80 -15.24 21.66 -3.43
CA ALA A 80 -14.62 22.93 -3.81
C ALA A 80 -13.19 23.10 -3.25
N ASN A 81 -12.86 22.42 -2.16
CA ASN A 81 -11.65 22.68 -1.35
C ASN A 81 -10.75 21.47 -1.12
N TYR A 82 -10.96 20.34 -1.79
CA TYR A 82 -10.27 19.06 -1.52
C TYR A 82 -8.74 19.18 -1.51
N TRP A 83 -8.18 20.09 -2.31
CA TRP A 83 -6.74 20.37 -2.38
C TRP A 83 -6.14 20.91 -1.06
N GLN A 84 -6.98 21.44 -0.16
CA GLN A 84 -6.58 21.90 1.18
C GLN A 84 -6.58 20.79 2.23
N PHE A 85 -7.02 19.57 1.89
CA PHE A 85 -7.16 18.47 2.83
C PHE A 85 -6.10 17.39 2.63
N PRO A 86 -5.79 16.59 3.66
CA PRO A 86 -4.91 15.44 3.50
C PRO A 86 -5.56 14.32 2.68
N ASP A 87 -4.77 13.69 1.81
CA ASP A 87 -5.14 12.46 1.10
C ASP A 87 -4.88 11.21 1.93
N GLY A 88 -4.02 11.33 2.92
CA GLY A 88 -3.60 10.24 3.78
C GLY A 88 -2.88 10.75 5.02
N ILE A 89 -2.59 9.82 5.93
CA ILE A 89 -1.87 10.09 7.17
C ILE A 89 -0.66 9.14 7.21
N HIS A 90 0.54 9.64 7.49
CA HIS A 90 1.69 8.78 7.71
C HIS A 90 1.59 8.17 9.11
N TYR A 91 1.27 6.89 9.23
CA TYR A 91 1.14 6.23 10.54
C TYR A 91 1.36 4.73 10.38
N ASN A 92 2.38 4.21 11.06
CA ASN A 92 2.73 2.79 11.10
C ASN A 92 2.54 2.25 12.52
N GLY A 93 1.29 1.98 12.90
CA GLY A 93 0.93 1.41 14.21
C GLY A 93 0.83 -0.12 14.21
N CYS A 94 1.13 -0.78 13.09
CA CYS A 94 0.96 -2.23 12.93
C CYS A 94 2.14 -3.05 13.45
N SER A 95 3.22 -2.40 13.89
CA SER A 95 4.43 -3.06 14.42
C SER A 95 4.30 -3.55 15.86
N GLU A 96 3.32 -3.05 16.62
CA GLU A 96 3.01 -3.55 17.96
C GLU A 96 2.24 -4.87 17.86
N ALA A 97 2.75 -5.94 18.47
CA ALA A 97 2.07 -7.23 18.50
C ALA A 97 0.71 -7.09 19.22
N ASN A 98 -0.38 -7.40 18.52
CA ASN A 98 -1.76 -7.43 19.04
C ASN A 98 -2.46 -6.06 19.26
N VAL A 99 -2.26 -5.07 18.39
CA VAL A 99 -3.11 -3.86 18.41
C VAL A 99 -4.51 -4.20 17.89
N THR A 100 -5.57 -3.80 18.60
CA THR A 100 -6.96 -3.91 18.08
C THR A 100 -7.28 -2.77 17.12
N LYS A 101 -8.33 -2.91 16.30
CA LYS A 101 -8.73 -1.85 15.36
C LYS A 101 -9.01 -0.53 16.07
N GLU A 102 -9.70 -0.58 17.20
CA GLU A 102 -10.09 0.58 17.99
C GLU A 102 -8.86 1.28 18.58
N LYS A 103 -7.90 0.49 19.10
CA LYS A 103 -6.64 1.01 19.63
C LYS A 103 -5.80 1.64 18.51
N PHE A 104 -5.72 1.00 17.34
CA PHE A 104 -5.00 1.53 16.19
C PHE A 104 -5.58 2.88 15.74
N VAL A 105 -6.90 2.95 15.54
CA VAL A 105 -7.58 4.18 15.08
C VAL A 105 -7.39 5.30 16.09
N THR A 106 -7.55 5.01 17.39
CA THR A 106 -7.37 5.99 18.46
C THR A 106 -5.94 6.52 18.50
N SER A 107 -4.95 5.63 18.42
CA SER A 107 -3.53 6.03 18.41
C SER A 107 -3.14 6.79 17.14
N CYS A 108 -3.71 6.43 15.99
CA CYS A 108 -3.54 7.17 14.73
C CYS A 108 -4.06 8.61 14.85
N ILE A 109 -5.27 8.79 15.40
CA ILE A 109 -5.86 10.11 15.62
C ILE A 109 -5.02 10.93 16.59
N ASN A 110 -4.57 10.33 17.71
CA ASN A 110 -3.75 11.01 18.71
C ASN A 110 -2.40 11.46 18.12
N ALA A 111 -1.72 10.58 17.38
CA ALA A 111 -0.49 10.93 16.68
C ALA A 111 -0.73 12.08 15.67
N THR A 112 -1.85 12.06 14.96
CA THR A 112 -2.23 13.10 13.99
C THR A 112 -2.48 14.44 14.66
N GLN A 113 -3.12 14.47 15.83
CA GLN A 113 -3.31 15.69 16.63
C GLN A 113 -1.97 16.31 17.02
N VAL A 114 -1.07 15.49 17.55
CA VAL A 114 0.24 15.92 18.04
C VAL A 114 1.14 16.37 16.89
N ALA A 115 1.07 15.70 15.73
CA ALA A 115 1.90 16.04 14.58
C ALA A 115 1.46 17.33 13.87
N ASN A 116 0.16 17.62 13.82
CA ASN A 116 -0.41 18.75 13.07
C ASN A 116 -1.08 19.78 14.00
N GLN A 117 -0.57 19.90 15.22
CA GLN A 117 -1.16 20.74 16.26
C GLN A 117 -1.36 22.18 15.80
N GLU A 118 -0.44 22.75 15.03
CA GLU A 118 -0.54 24.13 14.54
C GLU A 118 -1.73 24.32 13.58
N GLU A 119 -1.96 23.37 12.67
CA GLU A 119 -3.06 23.43 11.72
C GLU A 119 -4.42 23.20 12.41
N LEU A 120 -4.43 22.30 13.39
CA LEU A 120 -5.62 21.99 14.18
C LEU A 120 -5.93 23.07 15.23
N SER A 121 -4.91 23.78 15.72
CA SER A 121 -5.06 24.87 16.71
C SER A 121 -5.33 26.22 16.05
N ARG A 122 -5.12 26.38 14.74
CA ARG A 122 -5.57 27.53 13.95
C ARG A 122 -7.09 27.54 13.76
N GLU A 123 -7.82 27.09 14.77
CA GLU A 123 -9.25 27.32 15.00
C GLU A 123 -9.50 28.84 15.21
N LYS A 124 -9.14 29.66 14.23
CA LYS A 124 -9.62 31.02 14.09
C LYS A 124 -11.10 30.88 13.76
N GLN A 125 -11.92 31.56 14.55
CA GLN A 125 -13.39 31.52 14.66
C GLN A 125 -14.22 31.50 13.35
N ASP A 126 -13.62 31.67 12.17
CA ASP A 126 -14.30 31.79 10.89
C ASP A 126 -14.52 30.48 10.12
N ASP A 127 -13.76 29.39 10.36
CA ASP A 127 -13.90 28.17 9.55
C ASP A 127 -14.22 26.89 10.34
N LYS A 128 -15.34 26.95 11.07
CA LYS A 128 -15.92 25.78 11.78
C LYS A 128 -16.24 24.62 10.83
N LEU A 129 -16.57 24.91 9.56
CA LEU A 129 -16.90 23.89 8.57
C LEU A 129 -15.63 23.16 8.12
N TYR A 130 -14.54 23.89 7.82
CA TYR A 130 -13.23 23.28 7.56
C TYR A 130 -12.83 22.32 8.66
N GLN A 131 -12.89 22.76 9.93
CA GLN A 131 -12.49 21.93 11.06
C GLN A 131 -13.38 20.69 11.20
N ARG A 132 -14.70 20.82 11.01
CA ARG A 132 -15.62 19.67 11.03
C ARG A 132 -15.30 18.67 9.91
N VAL A 133 -15.04 19.16 8.70
CA VAL A 133 -14.69 18.32 7.55
C VAL A 133 -13.34 17.64 7.77
N LEU A 134 -12.33 18.39 8.19
CA LEU A 134 -10.99 17.87 8.49
C LEU A 134 -11.05 16.79 9.57
N TRP A 135 -11.78 17.04 10.66
CA TRP A 135 -11.95 16.07 11.74
C TRP A 135 -12.62 14.78 11.28
N ARG A 136 -13.66 14.90 10.45
CA ARG A 136 -14.34 13.73 9.90
C ARG A 136 -13.43 12.96 8.95
N LEU A 137 -12.70 13.67 8.09
CA LEU A 137 -11.75 13.08 7.16
C LEU A 137 -10.62 12.33 7.87
N ILE A 138 -10.04 12.89 8.94
CA ILE A 138 -9.00 12.23 9.74
C ILE A 138 -9.51 10.91 10.31
N ARG A 139 -10.75 10.87 10.81
CA ARG A 139 -11.37 9.64 11.35
C ARG A 139 -11.50 8.58 10.27
N GLU A 140 -11.94 8.95 9.07
CA GLU A 140 -12.06 8.02 7.94
C GLU A 140 -10.69 7.52 7.44
N LEU A 141 -9.71 8.41 7.32
CA LEU A 141 -8.34 8.03 6.91
C LEU A 141 -7.68 7.07 7.91
N CYS A 142 -7.90 7.25 9.22
CA CYS A 142 -7.40 6.33 10.23
C CYS A 142 -8.21 5.02 10.28
N SER A 143 -9.50 5.00 9.92
CA SER A 143 -10.38 3.82 10.01
C SER A 143 -10.19 2.83 8.86
N VAL A 144 -9.86 3.33 7.66
CA VAL A 144 -9.62 2.54 6.44
C VAL A 144 -8.30 1.78 6.50
N LYS A 145 -7.32 2.31 7.23
CA LYS A 145 -6.05 1.63 7.47
C LYS A 145 -6.26 0.35 8.26
N HIS A 146 -5.65 -0.72 7.78
CA HIS A 146 -5.70 -2.04 8.38
C HIS A 146 -4.30 -2.60 8.54
N CYS A 147 -4.13 -3.48 9.52
CA CYS A 147 -2.92 -4.26 9.71
C CYS A 147 -3.14 -5.68 9.21
N ASP A 148 -2.17 -6.25 8.50
CA ASP A 148 -2.30 -7.57 7.86
C ASP A 148 -2.63 -8.69 8.85
N PHE A 149 -2.13 -8.62 10.10
CA PHE A 149 -2.42 -9.62 11.14
C PHE A 149 -3.89 -9.67 11.58
N TRP A 150 -4.71 -8.63 11.30
CA TRP A 150 -6.16 -8.69 11.55
C TRP A 150 -6.87 -9.63 10.57
N LEU A 151 -6.36 -9.77 9.34
CA LEU A 151 -6.89 -10.69 8.35
C LEU A 151 -6.62 -12.14 8.76
N GLU A 152 -5.43 -12.44 9.30
CA GLU A 152 -5.06 -13.78 9.75
C GLU A 152 -5.89 -14.25 10.96
N ARG A 153 -6.23 -13.36 11.89
CA ARG A 153 -7.05 -13.71 13.06
C ARG A 153 -8.52 -13.99 12.71
N GLY A 154 -9.02 -13.44 11.60
CA GLY A 154 -10.35 -13.73 11.04
C GLY A 154 -10.39 -14.93 10.09
N ALA A 155 -9.23 -15.35 9.55
CA ALA A 155 -9.09 -16.47 8.63
C ALA A 155 -8.72 -17.79 9.33
N GLY A 156 -9.28 -18.02 10.53
CA GLY A 156 -9.31 -19.36 11.11
C GLY A 156 -10.00 -20.32 10.15
N LEU A 157 -9.21 -21.16 9.48
CA LEU A 157 -9.62 -22.18 8.51
C LEU A 157 -10.01 -21.67 7.10
N ARG A 158 -9.02 -21.17 6.35
CA ARG A 158 -8.98 -21.46 4.91
C ARG A 158 -7.61 -22.03 4.57
N VAL A 159 -7.54 -23.36 4.64
CA VAL A 159 -6.64 -24.14 3.79
C VAL A 159 -6.92 -23.67 2.37
N THR A 160 -6.09 -22.77 1.87
CA THR A 160 -5.96 -22.51 0.44
C THR A 160 -5.55 -23.84 -0.17
N LEU A 161 -6.55 -24.62 -0.57
CA LEU A 161 -6.37 -25.65 -1.57
C LEU A 161 -5.80 -24.90 -2.78
N ASP A 162 -4.52 -25.10 -3.04
CA ASP A 162 -3.92 -24.81 -4.33
C ASP A 162 -4.70 -25.57 -5.40
N GLN A 163 -5.73 -24.91 -5.94
CA GLN A 163 -6.55 -25.41 -7.03
C GLN A 163 -5.74 -25.64 -8.34
N PRO A 164 -4.54 -25.05 -8.57
CA PRO A 164 -3.70 -25.50 -9.69
C PRO A 164 -2.77 -26.69 -9.34
N VAL A 165 -2.50 -26.97 -8.07
CA VAL A 165 -1.58 -28.07 -7.66
C VAL A 165 -2.31 -29.42 -7.59
N MET A 166 -3.63 -29.43 -7.31
CA MET A 166 -4.44 -30.66 -7.27
C MET A 166 -4.79 -31.21 -8.67
N LEU A 167 -4.79 -30.38 -9.72
CA LEU A 167 -5.14 -30.82 -11.09
C LEU A 167 -3.98 -31.49 -11.83
N CYS A 168 -2.74 -31.08 -11.54
CA CYS A 168 -1.55 -31.63 -12.18
C CYS A 168 -1.37 -33.15 -11.96
N PRO A 169 -1.44 -33.69 -10.73
CA PRO A 169 -1.29 -35.13 -10.50
C PRO A 169 -2.44 -35.95 -11.10
N LEU A 170 -3.66 -35.39 -11.19
CA LEU A 170 -4.80 -36.07 -11.80
C LEU A 170 -4.61 -36.27 -13.32
N VAL A 171 -4.05 -35.30 -14.02
CA VAL A 171 -3.70 -35.43 -15.45
C VAL A 171 -2.57 -36.45 -15.65
N PHE A 172 -1.57 -36.46 -14.77
CA PHE A 172 -0.49 -37.46 -14.83
C PHE A 172 -1.00 -38.90 -14.61
N ILE A 173 -1.92 -39.12 -13.67
CA ILE A 173 -2.52 -40.45 -13.44
C ILE A 173 -3.37 -40.89 -14.64
N TRP A 174 -4.12 -39.98 -15.26
CA TRP A 174 -4.93 -40.28 -16.43
C TRP A 174 -4.09 -40.69 -17.65
N PHE A 175 -2.94 -40.04 -17.85
CA PHE A 175 -1.99 -40.40 -18.92
C PHE A 175 -1.24 -41.72 -18.68
N ILE A 176 -1.14 -42.19 -17.44
CA ILE A 176 -0.51 -43.48 -17.11
C ILE A 176 -1.50 -44.65 -17.30
N VAL A 177 -2.78 -44.42 -17.02
CA VAL A 177 -3.83 -45.45 -17.11
C VAL A 177 -4.32 -45.67 -18.56
N THR A 178 -4.10 -44.72 -19.47
CA THR A 178 -4.52 -44.81 -20.89
C THR A 178 -3.42 -45.35 -21.82
#